data_AF-A0A0Q5TN63-F1
#
_entry.id   AF-A0A0Q5TN63-F1
#
_cell.length_a   1.000
_cell.length_b   1.000
_cell.length_c   1.000
_cell.angle_alpha   90.00
_cell.angle_beta   90.00
_cell.angle_gamma   90.00
#
_symmetry.space_group_name_H-M   'P 1'
#
loop_
_entity.id
_entity.type
_entity.pdbx_description
1 polymer ?
#
loop_
_entity_poly.entity_id
_entity_poly.type
_entity_poly.pdbx_seq_one_letter_code
_entity_poly.pdbx_strand_id
1 'polypeptide(L)'
;MSDIRDRPADYYIDGSGITEDFELHLKPKHNKRILFSAPFGAGKTYFLKQFFDTTTEYISIKLYPVDYSVSSNEDIFELIKHDLLTYLMENFGEEIALDKQDVDLLVAGKMWLDAKLDVFPFLPALSKLLPGSQLESELIVELKNAFNQIAKHKNGLSINEQEIIIKYLAEEKLRSGSIREIDGLTGRIREFLKRIRKARGGKEIVLIIDDMDRLDPDHIFRLFNIFSAHHEGETEENKFGFNKVIFVCDIANIHHIFVHKYGPSVDFQGYINKFYSSEIYKFDFRFYLSENAASFFIKNIIHRMGGDIEGSPNSIYNISRIEPEFAKVLQYMIKGLITIESIKVRNFTKLRTYEMPTGVFEILNGRRFYDRDFPFLIMIHVLRQFYPRVEDLTPELLRLSKEFNSDYEQSEADSYNDPHSKLLIQWSVPFIVGDYVVLKNLENSNNIHFEISNEHNTILRGALISSVEGGYRMTNLFKNSLDDKFYVKRPNPYWFMHQALLNTLRNGIVRDTD
;
A
#
# COMPACT_ATOMS: atom_id res chain seq x y z
N MET A 1 -2.09 -23.23 -24.73
CA MET A 1 -2.95 -23.35 -23.52
C MET A 1 -2.22 -24.23 -22.51
N SER A 2 -1.31 -23.65 -21.72
CA SER A 2 -0.72 -24.25 -20.52
C SER A 2 0.32 -23.27 -19.95
N ASP A 3 -0.12 -22.29 -19.15
CA ASP A 3 0.76 -21.65 -18.17
C ASP A 3 -0.10 -20.88 -17.15
N ILE A 4 -0.98 -21.63 -16.46
CA ILE A 4 -1.42 -21.22 -15.13
C ILE A 4 -0.38 -21.81 -14.19
N ARG A 5 0.76 -21.13 -14.04
CA ARG A 5 1.71 -21.47 -12.98
C ARG A 5 1.03 -21.11 -11.67
N ASP A 6 0.87 -22.11 -10.81
CA ASP A 6 0.18 -22.03 -9.53
C ASP A 6 0.59 -20.77 -8.76
N ARG A 7 -0.37 -19.87 -8.54
CA ARG A 7 -0.23 -18.80 -7.55
C ARG A 7 -0.12 -19.48 -6.18
N PRO A 8 0.80 -19.04 -5.30
CA PRO A 8 0.77 -19.51 -3.91
C PRO A 8 -0.63 -19.25 -3.33
N ALA A 9 -1.12 -20.20 -2.51
CA ALA A 9 -2.42 -20.12 -1.85
C ALA A 9 -2.65 -18.76 -1.18
N ASP A 10 -3.91 -18.31 -1.12
CA ASP A 10 -4.29 -17.03 -0.52
C ASP A 10 -3.63 -16.84 0.84
N TYR A 11 -2.72 -15.87 0.90
CA TYR A 11 -1.87 -15.64 2.05
C TYR A 11 -2.48 -14.55 2.93
N TYR A 12 -2.95 -14.94 4.12
CA TYR A 12 -3.45 -14.02 5.14
C TYR A 12 -2.34 -13.69 6.14
N ILE A 13 -2.07 -12.40 6.32
CA ILE A 13 -1.14 -11.90 7.33
C ILE A 13 -1.93 -11.57 8.59
N ASP A 14 -1.57 -12.17 9.72
CA ASP A 14 -2.16 -11.82 11.01
C ASP A 14 -1.81 -10.38 11.39
N GLY A 15 -2.85 -9.54 11.48
CA GLY A 15 -2.81 -8.14 11.86
C GLY A 15 -3.61 -7.84 13.12
N SER A 16 -3.83 -8.82 14.01
CA SER A 16 -4.62 -8.66 15.24
C SER A 16 -4.27 -7.40 16.04
N GLY A 17 -2.98 -7.13 16.27
CA GLY A 17 -2.58 -5.93 17.03
C GLY A 17 -2.87 -4.60 16.32
N ILE A 18 -2.84 -4.54 14.98
CA ILE A 18 -3.21 -3.29 14.25
C ILE A 18 -4.73 -3.10 14.22
N THR A 19 -5.49 -4.20 14.25
CA THR A 19 -6.93 -4.18 14.43
C THR A 19 -7.30 -3.61 15.81
N GLU A 20 -6.67 -4.09 16.88
CA GLU A 20 -6.90 -3.60 18.24
C GLU A 20 -6.55 -2.11 18.39
N ASP A 21 -5.40 -1.69 17.85
CA ASP A 21 -4.97 -0.30 17.86
C ASP A 21 -5.96 0.62 17.11
N PHE A 22 -6.41 0.21 15.92
CA PHE A 22 -7.41 0.97 15.19
C PHE A 22 -8.78 0.99 15.90
N GLU A 23 -9.19 -0.10 16.55
CA GLU A 23 -10.43 -0.13 17.34
C GLU A 23 -10.36 0.87 18.50
N LEU A 24 -9.25 0.93 19.23
CA LEU A 24 -9.02 1.89 20.30
C LEU A 24 -9.07 3.34 19.78
N HIS A 25 -8.58 3.58 18.56
CA HIS A 25 -8.68 4.88 17.91
C HIS A 25 -10.12 5.21 17.47
N LEU A 26 -10.87 4.23 16.95
CA LEU A 26 -12.22 4.42 16.39
C LEU A 26 -13.29 4.59 17.47
N LYS A 27 -13.22 3.81 18.55
CA LYS A 27 -14.27 3.68 19.58
C LYS A 27 -14.69 4.96 20.33
N PRO A 28 -13.79 5.93 20.62
CA PRO A 28 -14.17 7.12 21.37
C PRO A 28 -15.28 7.93 20.69
N LYS A 29 -16.33 8.29 21.43
CA LYS A 29 -17.51 9.03 20.90
C LYS A 29 -17.18 10.42 20.35
N HIS A 30 -16.14 11.06 20.88
CA HIS A 30 -15.68 12.37 20.40
C HIS A 30 -14.87 12.25 19.10
N ASN A 31 -14.30 11.07 18.79
CA ASN A 31 -13.54 10.85 17.56
C ASN A 31 -14.48 10.60 16.37
N LYS A 32 -15.08 11.68 15.86
CA LYS A 32 -16.08 11.64 14.78
C LYS A 32 -15.47 11.87 13.40
N ARG A 33 -14.36 12.61 13.33
CA ARG A 33 -13.61 12.87 12.09
C ARG A 33 -12.25 12.23 12.22
N ILE A 34 -11.98 11.23 11.39
CA ILE A 34 -10.76 10.43 11.45
C ILE A 34 -10.02 10.64 10.15
N LEU A 35 -8.75 11.01 10.24
CA LEU A 35 -7.83 10.99 9.11
C LEU A 35 -6.99 9.73 9.24
N PHE A 36 -7.26 8.76 8.39
CA PHE A 36 -6.53 7.50 8.29
C PHE A 36 -5.41 7.67 7.26
N SER A 37 -4.18 7.80 7.73
CA SER A 37 -3.02 8.06 6.90
C SER A 37 -2.21 6.80 6.62
N ALA A 38 -1.99 6.49 5.34
CA ALA A 38 -1.02 5.49 4.92
C ALA A 38 -0.57 5.70 3.47
N PRO A 39 0.71 5.41 3.15
CA PRO A 39 1.21 5.56 1.80
C PRO A 39 0.57 4.59 0.81
N PHE A 40 0.67 4.91 -0.47
CA PHE A 40 0.15 4.03 -1.51
C PHE A 40 0.79 2.64 -1.45
N GLY A 41 -0.04 1.60 -1.60
CA GLY A 41 0.38 0.21 -1.54
C GLY A 41 0.57 -0.37 -0.13
N ALA A 42 0.32 0.39 0.94
CA ALA A 42 0.45 -0.07 2.33
C ALA A 42 -0.61 -1.10 2.76
N GLY A 43 -1.72 -1.23 2.03
CA GLY A 43 -2.81 -2.17 2.37
C GLY A 43 -4.01 -1.54 3.09
N LYS A 44 -4.05 -0.20 3.25
CA LYS A 44 -5.11 0.56 3.92
C LYS A 44 -6.55 0.17 3.51
N THR A 45 -6.82 0.09 2.21
CA THR A 45 -8.13 -0.27 1.64
C THR A 45 -8.57 -1.68 2.05
N TYR A 46 -7.63 -2.65 2.05
CA TYR A 46 -7.89 -4.03 2.43
C TYR A 46 -8.12 -4.16 3.93
N PHE A 47 -7.27 -3.51 4.74
CA PHE A 47 -7.40 -3.49 6.19
C PHE A 47 -8.77 -2.94 6.62
N LEU A 48 -9.17 -1.76 6.14
CA LEU A 48 -10.46 -1.17 6.49
C LEU A 48 -11.63 -2.06 6.07
N LYS A 49 -11.55 -2.70 4.90
CA LYS A 49 -12.56 -3.66 4.47
C LYS A 49 -12.68 -4.80 5.49
N GLN A 50 -11.58 -5.48 5.80
CA GLN A 50 -11.57 -6.60 6.76
C GLN A 50 -12.05 -6.17 8.15
N PHE A 51 -11.63 -4.99 8.63
CA PHE A 51 -12.03 -4.45 9.92
C PHE A 51 -13.54 -4.24 10.02
N PHE A 52 -14.15 -3.60 9.02
CA PHE A 52 -15.59 -3.31 9.05
C PHE A 52 -16.46 -4.50 8.64
N ASP A 53 -15.94 -5.46 7.86
CA ASP A 53 -16.65 -6.71 7.55
C ASP A 53 -16.75 -7.63 8.79
N THR A 54 -15.81 -7.52 9.73
CA THR A 54 -15.76 -8.34 10.95
C THR A 54 -16.40 -7.66 12.17
N THR A 55 -16.41 -6.34 12.23
CA THR A 55 -16.98 -5.60 13.35
C THR A 55 -18.50 -5.52 13.26
N THR A 56 -19.20 -5.89 14.34
CA THR A 56 -20.67 -5.86 14.37
C THR A 56 -21.27 -4.56 14.90
N GLU A 57 -20.46 -3.68 15.50
CA GLU A 57 -20.89 -2.41 16.13
C GLU A 57 -21.21 -1.30 15.12
N TYR A 58 -20.64 -1.38 13.92
CA TYR A 58 -20.71 -0.33 12.89
C TYR A 58 -21.41 -0.81 11.62
N ILE A 59 -21.96 0.15 10.88
CA ILE A 59 -22.39 0.00 9.48
C ILE A 59 -21.45 0.86 8.66
N SER A 60 -20.67 0.26 7.77
CA SER A 60 -19.76 1.00 6.90
C SER A 60 -20.41 1.35 5.57
N ILE A 61 -20.24 2.60 5.15
CA ILE A 61 -20.56 3.08 3.81
C ILE A 61 -19.24 3.55 3.20
N LYS A 62 -18.84 2.94 2.08
CA LYS A 62 -17.54 3.21 1.46
C LYS A 62 -17.68 3.85 0.10
N LEU A 63 -17.03 4.99 -0.08
CA LEU A 63 -16.96 5.72 -1.34
C LEU A 63 -15.54 5.71 -1.90
N TYR A 64 -15.45 5.65 -3.23
CA TYR A 64 -14.20 5.72 -3.98
C TYR A 64 -14.27 6.89 -4.96
N PRO A 65 -13.82 8.08 -4.57
CA PRO A 65 -13.96 9.31 -5.34
C PRO A 65 -13.08 9.37 -6.60
N VAL A 66 -12.55 8.24 -7.10
CA VAL A 66 -11.50 8.20 -8.14
C VAL A 66 -11.95 8.88 -9.44
N ASP A 67 -13.22 8.71 -9.80
CA ASP A 67 -13.80 9.24 -11.03
C ASP A 67 -14.04 10.76 -10.97
N TYR A 68 -13.87 11.39 -9.81
CA TYR A 68 -14.07 12.83 -9.67
C TYR A 68 -12.90 13.67 -10.23
N SER A 69 -11.78 13.01 -10.54
CA SER A 69 -10.58 13.64 -11.12
C SER A 69 -10.76 14.05 -12.59
N VAL A 70 -11.75 13.51 -13.30
CA VAL A 70 -12.04 13.85 -14.70
C VAL A 70 -13.17 14.89 -14.84
N SER A 71 -13.84 15.21 -13.73
CA SER A 71 -14.98 16.12 -13.66
C SER A 71 -14.53 17.59 -13.58
N SER A 72 -14.03 18.11 -14.70
CA SER A 72 -13.29 19.38 -14.78
C SER A 72 -14.01 20.68 -14.34
N ASN A 73 -15.28 20.65 -13.93
CA ASN A 73 -16.01 21.84 -13.42
C ASN A 73 -17.17 21.49 -12.48
N GLU A 74 -17.22 20.26 -11.96
CA GLU A 74 -18.39 19.77 -11.25
C GLU A 74 -18.25 20.04 -9.73
N ASP A 75 -19.37 20.35 -9.07
CA ASP A 75 -19.33 20.50 -7.63
C ASP A 75 -19.18 19.11 -6.99
N ILE A 76 -17.98 18.83 -6.48
CA ILE A 76 -17.63 17.63 -5.70
C ILE A 76 -18.70 17.25 -4.67
N PHE A 77 -19.42 18.23 -4.12
CA PHE A 77 -20.51 17.97 -3.19
C PHE A 77 -21.66 17.19 -3.84
N GLU A 78 -21.98 17.48 -5.09
CA GLU A 78 -23.03 16.81 -5.86
C GLU A 78 -22.62 15.40 -6.27
N LEU A 79 -21.35 15.20 -6.64
CA LEU A 79 -20.79 13.88 -6.94
C LEU A 79 -20.88 12.94 -5.73
N ILE A 80 -20.53 13.44 -4.54
CA ILE A 80 -20.68 12.65 -3.30
C ILE A 80 -22.13 12.30 -3.01
N LYS A 81 -23.07 13.24 -3.19
CA LYS A 81 -24.49 12.94 -2.97
C LYS A 81 -24.97 11.85 -3.90
N HIS A 82 -24.57 11.92 -5.17
CA HIS A 82 -24.87 10.89 -6.16
C HIS A 82 -24.33 9.53 -5.72
N ASP A 83 -23.06 9.45 -5.36
CA ASP A 83 -22.41 8.19 -4.97
C ASP A 83 -22.98 7.64 -3.66
N LEU A 84 -23.28 8.51 -2.69
CA LEU A 84 -23.98 8.14 -1.46
C LEU A 84 -25.37 7.58 -1.76
N LEU A 85 -26.18 8.28 -2.55
CA LEU A 85 -27.52 7.81 -2.89
C LEU A 85 -27.47 6.47 -3.61
N THR A 86 -26.58 6.33 -4.60
CA THR A 86 -26.38 5.07 -5.32
C THR A 86 -26.01 3.94 -4.37
N TYR A 87 -25.00 4.16 -3.51
CA TYR A 87 -24.60 3.17 -2.50
C TYR A 87 -25.73 2.80 -1.56
N LEU A 88 -26.45 3.80 -1.04
CA LEU A 88 -27.56 3.61 -0.11
C LEU A 88 -28.70 2.79 -0.74
N MET A 89 -29.03 3.09 -2.00
CA MET A 89 -30.07 2.37 -2.73
C MET A 89 -29.67 0.92 -3.01
N GLU A 90 -28.42 0.69 -3.45
CA GLU A 90 -27.93 -0.64 -3.80
C GLU A 90 -27.79 -1.57 -2.59
N ASN A 91 -27.43 -1.03 -1.42
CA ASN A 91 -27.08 -1.82 -0.24
C ASN A 91 -28.13 -1.81 0.88
N PHE A 92 -29.02 -0.80 0.90
CA PHE A 92 -29.99 -0.62 1.98
C PHE A 92 -31.41 -0.28 1.50
N GLY A 93 -31.73 -0.58 0.24
CA GLY A 93 -33.01 -0.21 -0.36
C GLY A 93 -34.23 -0.74 0.42
N GLU A 94 -34.15 -1.97 0.91
CA GLU A 94 -35.23 -2.58 1.71
C GLU A 94 -35.43 -1.87 3.06
N GLU A 95 -34.35 -1.51 3.76
CA GLU A 95 -34.43 -0.80 5.04
C GLU A 95 -34.91 0.64 4.89
N ILE A 96 -34.61 1.27 3.76
CA ILE A 96 -35.04 2.64 3.46
C ILE A 96 -36.55 2.69 3.19
N ALA A 97 -37.10 1.65 2.53
CA ALA A 97 -38.50 1.52 2.17
C ALA A 97 -39.05 2.80 1.52
N LEU A 98 -38.65 3.06 0.28
CA LEU A 98 -38.97 4.28 -0.46
C LEU A 98 -40.48 4.51 -0.54
N ASP A 99 -40.93 5.71 -0.18
CA ASP A 99 -42.28 6.18 -0.45
C ASP A 99 -42.36 7.00 -1.75
N LYS A 100 -43.58 7.38 -2.17
CA LYS A 100 -43.80 8.16 -3.40
C LYS A 100 -43.04 9.50 -3.39
N GLN A 101 -42.97 10.17 -2.23
CA GLN A 101 -42.27 11.46 -2.10
C GLN A 101 -40.75 11.29 -2.17
N ASP A 102 -40.21 10.19 -1.65
CA ASP A 102 -38.81 9.82 -1.77
C ASP A 102 -38.44 9.62 -3.25
N VAL A 103 -39.28 8.91 -4.01
CA VAL A 103 -39.07 8.68 -5.44
C VAL A 103 -39.12 9.98 -6.24
N ASP A 104 -40.13 10.82 -5.99
CA ASP A 104 -40.30 12.10 -6.69
C ASP A 104 -39.07 13.02 -6.50
N LEU A 105 -38.53 13.10 -5.27
CA LEU A 105 -37.36 13.93 -4.99
C LEU A 105 -36.07 13.33 -5.58
N LEU A 106 -35.90 12.01 -5.57
CA LEU A 106 -34.75 11.36 -6.19
C LEU A 106 -34.74 11.56 -7.71
N VAL A 107 -35.91 11.49 -8.34
CA VAL A 107 -36.07 11.78 -9.77
C VAL A 107 -35.77 13.25 -10.05
N ALA A 108 -36.31 14.18 -9.27
CA ALA A 108 -36.02 15.61 -9.41
C ALA A 108 -34.53 15.94 -9.20
N GLY A 109 -33.91 15.30 -8.21
CA GLY A 109 -32.48 15.41 -7.93
C GLY A 109 -31.64 14.89 -9.09
N LYS A 110 -31.97 13.71 -9.62
CA LYS A 110 -31.33 13.16 -10.81
C LYS A 110 -31.50 14.08 -12.01
N MET A 111 -32.69 14.61 -12.29
CA MET A 111 -32.89 15.52 -13.43
C MET A 111 -32.04 16.79 -13.31
N TRP A 112 -31.83 17.29 -12.10
CA TRP A 112 -30.93 18.43 -11.87
C TRP A 112 -29.45 18.06 -12.03
N LEU A 113 -29.05 16.86 -11.57
CA LEU A 113 -27.70 16.32 -11.75
C LEU A 113 -27.43 16.06 -13.24
N ASP A 114 -28.33 15.38 -13.95
CA ASP A 114 -28.27 15.09 -15.39
C ASP A 114 -28.27 16.37 -16.25
N ALA A 115 -28.95 17.43 -15.81
CA ALA A 115 -28.90 18.74 -16.48
C ALA A 115 -27.55 19.47 -16.30
N LYS A 116 -26.72 19.02 -15.35
CA LYS A 116 -25.39 19.58 -15.06
C LYS A 116 -24.23 18.62 -15.38
N LEU A 117 -24.48 17.31 -15.46
CA LEU A 117 -23.51 16.20 -15.48
C LEU A 117 -24.08 15.06 -16.35
N ASP A 118 -23.26 14.27 -17.04
CA ASP A 118 -23.73 13.10 -17.82
C ASP A 118 -23.84 11.85 -16.91
N VAL A 119 -24.82 11.82 -15.99
CA VAL A 119 -24.94 10.80 -14.90
C VAL A 119 -26.05 9.77 -15.14
N PHE A 120 -25.84 8.99 -16.20
CA PHE A 120 -26.66 7.82 -16.58
C PHE A 120 -26.85 6.67 -15.53
N PRO A 121 -26.03 6.43 -14.48
CA PRO A 121 -26.07 5.16 -13.72
C PRO A 121 -27.24 4.90 -12.76
N PHE A 122 -28.09 5.87 -12.43
CA PHE A 122 -29.11 5.71 -11.36
C PHE A 122 -30.29 4.78 -11.71
N LEU A 123 -30.54 4.54 -13.00
CA LEU A 123 -31.74 3.86 -13.51
C LEU A 123 -31.86 2.37 -13.13
N PRO A 124 -30.80 1.55 -13.28
CA PRO A 124 -30.87 0.13 -12.95
C PRO A 124 -31.01 -0.14 -11.44
N ALA A 125 -30.40 0.68 -10.58
CA ALA A 125 -30.49 0.53 -9.13
C ALA A 125 -31.91 0.77 -8.60
N LEU A 126 -32.59 1.81 -9.10
CA LEU A 126 -33.99 2.10 -8.75
C LEU A 126 -34.96 0.99 -9.18
N SER A 127 -34.68 0.33 -10.31
CA SER A 127 -35.52 -0.77 -10.82
C SER A 127 -35.44 -2.07 -10.01
N LYS A 128 -34.35 -2.29 -9.27
CA LYS A 128 -34.15 -3.46 -8.39
C LYS A 128 -34.86 -3.33 -7.04
N LEU A 129 -35.34 -2.13 -6.72
CA LEU A 129 -35.83 -1.69 -5.42
C LEU A 129 -37.35 -1.86 -5.25
N LEU A 130 -38.04 -2.39 -6.27
CA LEU A 130 -39.48 -2.64 -6.24
C LEU A 130 -39.73 -4.15 -6.10
N PRO A 131 -39.78 -4.69 -4.88
CA PRO A 131 -40.17 -6.08 -4.67
C PRO A 131 -41.69 -6.23 -4.76
N GLY A 132 -42.13 -7.06 -5.72
CA GLY A 132 -43.33 -7.90 -5.71
C GLY A 132 -44.31 -7.70 -4.56
N SER A 133 -45.15 -6.66 -4.61
CA SER A 133 -46.38 -6.57 -3.79
C SER A 133 -47.35 -5.49 -4.29
N GLN A 134 -48.34 -5.89 -5.08
CA GLN A 134 -49.67 -5.27 -5.36
C GLN A 134 -49.82 -3.74 -5.60
N LEU A 135 -48.74 -2.96 -5.62
CA LEU A 135 -48.67 -1.56 -6.09
C LEU A 135 -48.11 -1.48 -7.53
N GLU A 136 -48.03 -2.63 -8.21
CA GLU A 136 -47.13 -2.92 -9.34
C GLU A 136 -47.69 -2.69 -10.75
N SER A 137 -48.34 -1.56 -11.04
CA SER A 137 -48.49 -1.21 -12.47
C SER A 137 -48.41 0.26 -12.77
N GLU A 138 -49.14 1.11 -12.04
CA GLU A 138 -49.19 2.53 -12.34
C GLU A 138 -47.88 3.25 -12.06
N LEU A 139 -47.22 3.01 -10.92
CA LEU A 139 -45.96 3.69 -10.58
C LEU A 139 -44.79 3.26 -11.49
N ILE A 140 -44.72 1.99 -11.88
CA ILE A 140 -43.70 1.49 -12.82
C ILE A 140 -43.97 2.00 -14.23
N VAL A 141 -45.24 2.12 -14.62
CA VAL A 141 -45.64 2.69 -15.91
C VAL A 141 -45.43 4.21 -15.93
N GLU A 142 -45.71 4.93 -14.85
CA GLU A 142 -45.41 6.36 -14.70
C GLU A 142 -43.90 6.61 -14.73
N LEU A 143 -43.10 5.83 -14.00
CA LEU A 143 -41.65 5.91 -14.06
C LEU A 143 -41.13 5.60 -15.47
N LYS A 144 -41.58 4.50 -16.10
CA LYS A 144 -41.21 4.18 -17.49
C LYS A 144 -41.67 5.24 -18.48
N ASN A 145 -42.85 5.85 -18.29
CA ASN A 145 -43.37 6.89 -19.17
C ASN A 145 -42.60 8.20 -18.99
N ALA A 146 -42.29 8.60 -17.75
CA ALA A 146 -41.41 9.73 -17.46
C ALA A 146 -40.03 9.50 -18.08
N PHE A 147 -39.43 8.31 -17.89
CA PHE A 147 -38.14 7.94 -18.49
C PHE A 147 -38.19 7.86 -20.03
N ASN A 148 -39.26 7.35 -20.62
CA ASN A 148 -39.42 7.27 -22.08
C ASN A 148 -39.71 8.64 -22.71
N GLN A 149 -40.39 9.53 -22.00
CA GLN A 149 -40.54 10.93 -22.40
C GLN A 149 -39.16 11.60 -22.37
N ILE A 150 -38.37 11.42 -21.30
CA ILE A 150 -37.01 11.95 -21.18
C ILE A 150 -36.08 11.41 -22.28
N ALA A 151 -36.11 10.11 -22.58
CA ALA A 151 -35.31 9.50 -23.65
C ALA A 151 -35.69 10.00 -25.06
N LYS A 152 -36.96 10.37 -25.26
CA LYS A 152 -37.46 10.94 -26.53
C LYS A 152 -37.19 12.45 -26.66
N HIS A 153 -36.91 13.15 -25.57
CA HIS A 153 -36.74 14.61 -25.53
C HIS A 153 -35.28 15.08 -25.54
N LYS A 154 -34.33 14.23 -25.96
CA LYS A 154 -32.96 14.67 -26.29
C LYS A 154 -32.90 15.71 -27.43
N ASN A 155 -34.02 15.97 -28.12
CA ASN A 155 -34.16 17.06 -29.09
C ASN A 155 -35.46 17.85 -28.86
N GLY A 156 -35.34 19.02 -28.21
CA GLY A 156 -36.36 20.08 -28.21
C GLY A 156 -37.37 20.01 -27.06
N LEU A 157 -37.11 20.77 -25.99
CA LEU A 157 -38.08 21.03 -24.92
C LEU A 157 -38.99 22.21 -25.25
N SER A 158 -40.26 22.13 -24.88
CA SER A 158 -41.22 23.23 -24.97
C SER A 158 -41.22 24.09 -23.69
N ILE A 159 -41.58 25.37 -23.85
CA ILE A 159 -41.45 26.43 -22.84
C ILE A 159 -42.25 26.13 -21.54
N ASN A 160 -43.36 25.39 -21.62
CA ASN A 160 -44.21 25.10 -20.45
C ASN A 160 -43.61 24.07 -19.48
N GLU A 161 -42.85 23.09 -19.98
CA GLU A 161 -42.25 22.04 -19.13
C GLU A 161 -41.01 22.57 -18.39
N GLN A 162 -40.29 23.50 -19.02
CA GLN A 162 -39.21 24.24 -18.38
C GLN A 162 -39.73 25.12 -17.24
N GLU A 163 -40.89 25.77 -17.39
CA GLU A 163 -41.48 26.56 -16.30
C GLU A 163 -41.94 25.71 -15.12
N ILE A 164 -42.47 24.50 -15.34
CA ILE A 164 -42.86 23.59 -14.25
C ILE A 164 -41.63 23.10 -13.49
N ILE A 165 -40.58 22.71 -14.21
CA ILE A 165 -39.30 22.29 -13.63
C ILE A 165 -38.63 23.48 -12.91
N ILE A 166 -38.61 24.66 -13.50
CA ILE A 166 -38.06 25.87 -12.88
C ILE A 166 -38.87 26.28 -11.66
N LYS A 167 -40.19 26.14 -11.67
CA LYS A 167 -41.06 26.50 -10.54
C LYS A 167 -40.95 25.51 -9.38
N TYR A 168 -40.88 24.20 -9.66
CA TYR A 168 -40.62 23.17 -8.65
C TYR A 168 -39.21 23.31 -8.06
N LEU A 169 -38.22 23.60 -8.91
CA LEU A 169 -36.86 23.88 -8.48
C LEU A 169 -36.76 25.23 -7.76
N ALA A 170 -37.50 26.28 -8.12
CA ALA A 170 -37.43 27.61 -7.50
C ALA A 170 -38.21 27.72 -6.18
N GLU A 171 -39.24 26.89 -5.97
CA GLU A 171 -39.97 26.82 -4.71
C GLU A 171 -39.16 26.15 -3.58
N GLU A 172 -38.11 25.37 -3.92
CA GLU A 172 -37.15 24.80 -2.94
C GLU A 172 -35.69 25.30 -3.08
N LYS A 173 -35.32 26.00 -4.16
CA LYS A 173 -33.95 26.52 -4.36
C LYS A 173 -33.85 28.02 -4.21
N LEU A 174 -33.17 28.44 -3.16
CA LEU A 174 -32.24 29.58 -3.19
C LEU A 174 -31.21 29.25 -2.10
N ARG A 175 -30.10 28.52 -2.35
CA ARG A 175 -28.99 28.82 -3.29
C ARG A 175 -27.93 27.69 -3.21
N SER A 176 -27.87 26.80 -4.22
CA SER A 176 -26.98 25.63 -4.21
C SER A 176 -25.48 25.96 -4.14
N GLY A 177 -24.75 25.30 -3.23
CA GLY A 177 -23.28 25.17 -3.26
C GLY A 177 -22.55 25.67 -1.99
N SER A 178 -23.27 25.99 -0.91
CA SER A 178 -22.61 26.49 0.31
C SER A 178 -22.28 25.39 1.33
N ILE A 179 -21.17 25.58 2.03
CA ILE A 179 -20.72 24.76 3.17
C ILE A 179 -21.84 24.61 4.24
N ARG A 180 -22.76 25.58 4.32
CA ARG A 180 -23.78 25.71 5.37
C ARG A 180 -25.20 25.29 4.95
N GLU A 181 -25.40 24.85 3.72
CA GLU A 181 -26.73 24.59 3.15
C GLU A 181 -27.18 23.12 3.34
N ILE A 182 -28.38 22.87 3.86
CA ILE A 182 -29.06 21.57 3.73
C ILE A 182 -30.07 21.72 2.59
N ASP A 183 -29.74 21.19 1.41
CA ASP A 183 -30.73 21.05 0.33
C ASP A 183 -31.60 19.81 0.54
N GLY A 184 -32.70 19.71 -0.21
CA GLY A 184 -33.67 18.60 -0.08
C GLY A 184 -33.03 17.21 -0.21
N LEU A 185 -32.02 17.05 -1.06
CA LEU A 185 -31.27 15.79 -1.21
C LEU A 185 -30.43 15.45 0.02
N THR A 186 -29.70 16.43 0.57
CA THR A 186 -28.95 16.27 1.83
C THR A 186 -29.90 15.87 2.97
N GLY A 187 -31.08 16.51 3.04
CA GLY A 187 -32.13 16.16 3.98
C GLY A 187 -32.63 14.72 3.85
N ARG A 188 -32.86 14.24 2.62
CA ARG A 188 -33.26 12.83 2.39
C ARG A 188 -32.17 11.84 2.73
N ILE A 189 -30.91 12.12 2.37
CA ILE A 189 -29.79 11.26 2.77
C ILE A 189 -29.74 11.09 4.30
N ARG A 190 -29.92 12.19 5.06
CA ARG A 190 -30.01 12.13 6.53
C ARG A 190 -31.15 11.24 7.00
N GLU A 191 -32.31 11.34 6.37
CA GLU A 191 -33.47 10.52 6.72
C GLU A 191 -33.25 9.03 6.40
N PHE A 192 -32.67 8.71 5.25
CA PHE A 192 -32.31 7.34 4.88
C PHE A 192 -31.34 6.73 5.90
N LEU A 193 -30.31 7.48 6.31
CA LEU A 193 -29.37 7.04 7.34
C LEU A 193 -30.06 6.79 8.69
N LYS A 194 -31.04 7.62 9.08
CA LYS A 194 -31.85 7.37 10.28
C LYS A 194 -32.69 6.10 10.17
N ARG A 195 -33.35 5.86 9.03
CA ARG A 195 -34.14 4.64 8.77
C ARG A 195 -33.27 3.39 8.85
N ILE A 196 -32.11 3.40 8.17
CA ILE A 196 -31.13 2.31 8.20
C ILE A 196 -30.67 2.04 9.63
N ARG A 197 -30.27 3.08 10.35
CA ARG A 197 -29.83 2.96 11.75
C ARG A 197 -30.91 2.34 12.62
N LYS A 198 -32.17 2.76 12.47
CA LYS A 198 -33.31 2.20 13.20
C LYS A 198 -33.53 0.72 12.86
N ALA A 199 -33.51 0.37 11.57
CA ALA A 199 -33.69 -1.01 11.10
C ALA A 199 -32.57 -1.95 11.58
N ARG A 200 -31.34 -1.43 11.70
CA ARG A 200 -30.14 -2.19 12.11
C ARG A 200 -29.80 -2.07 13.60
N GLY A 201 -30.79 -1.76 14.45
CA GLY A 201 -30.64 -1.83 15.91
C GLY A 201 -29.82 -0.68 16.53
N GLY A 202 -29.78 0.48 15.88
CA GLY A 202 -29.14 1.69 16.42
C GLY A 202 -27.63 1.79 16.19
N LYS A 203 -27.03 0.85 15.45
CA LYS A 203 -25.60 0.81 15.11
C LYS A 203 -25.09 2.12 14.54
N GLU A 204 -23.83 2.45 14.83
CA GLU A 204 -23.22 3.67 14.31
C GLU A 204 -22.89 3.51 12.83
N ILE A 205 -23.28 4.50 12.01
CA ILE A 205 -22.97 4.52 10.58
C ILE A 205 -21.68 5.30 10.36
N VAL A 206 -20.71 4.64 9.72
CA VAL A 206 -19.37 5.17 9.44
C VAL A 206 -19.22 5.38 7.93
N LEU A 207 -18.97 6.61 7.51
CA LEU A 207 -18.60 6.92 6.13
C LEU A 207 -17.08 6.78 5.96
N ILE A 208 -16.66 6.06 4.93
CA ILE A 208 -15.25 5.89 4.57
C ILE A 208 -15.06 6.45 3.16
N ILE A 209 -14.23 7.47 3.01
CA ILE A 209 -13.86 8.03 1.70
C ILE A 209 -12.40 7.64 1.45
N ASP A 210 -12.20 6.67 0.57
CA ASP A 210 -10.88 6.08 0.31
C ASP A 210 -10.12 6.80 -0.84
N ASP A 211 -8.80 6.62 -0.94
CA ASP A 211 -7.96 7.13 -2.04
C ASP A 211 -8.16 8.63 -2.39
N MET A 212 -8.34 9.48 -1.38
CA MET A 212 -8.56 10.93 -1.60
C MET A 212 -7.38 11.66 -2.23
N ASP A 213 -6.15 11.19 -2.03
CA ASP A 213 -4.92 11.80 -2.55
C ASP A 213 -4.74 11.65 -4.07
N ARG A 214 -5.74 11.06 -4.76
CA ARG A 214 -5.84 11.01 -6.23
C ARG A 214 -6.70 12.11 -6.84
N LEU A 215 -7.38 12.89 -6.00
CA LEU A 215 -8.29 13.94 -6.44
C LEU A 215 -7.54 15.21 -6.78
N ASP A 216 -8.17 16.07 -7.57
CA ASP A 216 -7.71 17.43 -7.75
C ASP A 216 -7.60 18.15 -6.39
N PRO A 217 -6.57 18.98 -6.18
CA PRO A 217 -6.36 19.65 -4.91
C PRO A 217 -7.58 20.43 -4.40
N ASP A 218 -8.34 21.08 -5.29
CA ASP A 218 -9.60 21.76 -4.93
C ASP A 218 -10.66 20.80 -4.37
N HIS A 219 -10.80 19.61 -4.95
CA HIS A 219 -11.75 18.60 -4.50
C HIS A 219 -11.38 18.05 -3.13
N ILE A 220 -10.09 17.76 -2.88
CA ILE A 220 -9.59 17.31 -1.57
C ILE A 220 -10.01 18.30 -0.46
N PHE A 221 -9.69 19.58 -0.64
CA PHE A 221 -9.93 20.60 0.38
C PHE A 221 -11.42 20.93 0.54
N ARG A 222 -12.21 20.83 -0.54
CA ARG A 222 -13.67 20.94 -0.46
C ARG A 222 -14.29 19.78 0.33
N LEU A 223 -13.84 18.54 0.11
CA LEU A 223 -14.28 17.37 0.89
C LEU A 223 -14.03 17.55 2.38
N PHE A 224 -12.82 17.96 2.74
CA PHE A 224 -12.48 18.28 4.12
C PHE A 224 -13.42 19.32 4.73
N ASN A 225 -13.72 20.40 4.00
CA ASN A 225 -14.64 21.44 4.45
C ASN A 225 -16.09 20.94 4.60
N ILE A 226 -16.61 20.15 3.65
CA ILE A 226 -17.99 19.65 3.65
C ILE A 226 -18.30 18.81 4.89
N PHE A 227 -17.41 17.87 5.22
CA PHE A 227 -17.62 16.97 6.36
C PHE A 227 -17.10 17.52 7.69
N SER A 228 -16.38 18.64 7.67
CA SER A 228 -15.91 19.30 8.89
C SER A 228 -16.74 20.52 9.29
N ALA A 229 -17.60 21.02 8.40
CA ALA A 229 -18.54 22.07 8.70
C ALA A 229 -19.57 21.60 9.75
N HIS A 230 -19.52 22.24 10.91
CA HIS A 230 -20.55 22.11 11.94
C HIS A 230 -21.77 22.93 11.53
N HIS A 231 -22.98 22.36 11.67
CA HIS A 231 -24.19 23.19 11.66
C HIS A 231 -24.21 24.00 12.95
N GLU A 232 -24.24 25.33 12.82
CA GLU A 232 -24.40 26.27 13.93
C GLU A 232 -25.73 25.94 14.64
N GLY A 233 -25.66 25.31 15.82
CA GLY A 233 -26.82 24.96 16.65
C GLY A 233 -26.76 23.54 17.20
N GLU A 234 -26.08 23.37 18.33
CA GLU A 234 -26.22 22.26 19.30
C GLU A 234 -25.80 20.83 18.91
N THR A 235 -25.48 20.53 17.65
CA THR A 235 -25.03 19.17 17.27
C THR A 235 -23.68 19.17 16.55
N GLU A 236 -22.69 18.45 17.11
CA GLU A 236 -21.40 18.14 16.45
C GLU A 236 -21.55 17.15 15.26
N GLU A 237 -22.70 17.14 14.58
CA GLU A 237 -22.98 16.23 13.48
C GLU A 237 -22.41 16.79 12.17
N ASN A 238 -21.87 15.91 11.32
CA ASN A 238 -21.53 16.28 9.95
C ASN A 238 -22.81 16.53 9.13
N LYS A 239 -22.63 17.14 7.97
CA LYS A 239 -23.70 17.58 7.06
C LYS A 239 -24.75 16.49 6.74
N PHE A 240 -24.33 15.24 6.60
CA PHE A 240 -25.19 14.10 6.26
C PHE A 240 -25.63 13.26 7.46
N GLY A 241 -25.18 13.58 8.68
CA GLY A 241 -25.60 12.86 9.89
C GLY A 241 -24.94 11.49 10.08
N PHE A 242 -23.77 11.23 9.47
CA PHE A 242 -22.97 10.05 9.82
C PHE A 242 -22.51 10.11 11.28
N ASN A 243 -22.34 8.98 11.94
CA ASN A 243 -21.77 8.97 13.28
C ASN A 243 -20.27 9.29 13.24
N LYS A 244 -19.57 8.75 12.24
CA LYS A 244 -18.14 8.96 12.01
C LYS A 244 -17.84 9.09 10.52
N VAL A 245 -16.83 9.89 10.18
CA VAL A 245 -16.30 10.06 8.82
C VAL A 245 -14.80 9.75 8.86
N ILE A 246 -14.36 8.85 8.00
CA ILE A 246 -12.99 8.41 7.86
C ILE A 246 -12.49 8.84 6.48
N PHE A 247 -11.54 9.76 6.47
CA PHE A 247 -10.81 10.15 5.28
C PHE A 247 -9.55 9.30 5.17
N VAL A 248 -9.41 8.55 4.08
CA VAL A 248 -8.24 7.69 3.85
C VAL A 248 -7.36 8.33 2.78
N CYS A 249 -6.12 8.67 3.15
CA CYS A 249 -5.16 9.32 2.26
C CYS A 249 -3.72 9.05 2.72
N ASP A 250 -2.74 9.54 1.96
CA ASP A 250 -1.38 9.71 2.46
C ASP A 250 -1.20 11.15 2.90
N ILE A 251 -1.02 11.38 4.21
CA ILE A 251 -0.87 12.74 4.75
C ILE A 251 0.34 13.48 4.16
N ALA A 252 1.41 12.78 3.81
CA ALA A 252 2.58 13.39 3.18
C ALA A 252 2.22 13.90 1.78
N ASN A 253 1.46 13.12 1.00
CA ASN A 253 0.95 13.57 -0.30
C ASN A 253 0.02 14.77 -0.16
N ILE A 254 -0.89 14.76 0.83
CA ILE A 254 -1.77 15.92 1.09
C ILE A 254 -0.94 17.16 1.45
N HIS A 255 0.11 17.01 2.25
CA HIS A 255 1.03 18.11 2.58
C HIS A 255 1.75 18.63 1.34
N HIS A 256 2.28 17.76 0.48
CA HIS A 256 2.93 18.16 -0.77
C HIS A 256 1.98 18.89 -1.71
N ILE A 257 0.74 18.41 -1.85
CA ILE A 257 -0.32 19.06 -2.62
C ILE A 257 -0.65 20.44 -2.04
N PHE A 258 -0.77 20.53 -0.72
CA PHE A 258 -1.04 21.79 -0.01
C PHE A 258 0.07 22.82 -0.24
N VAL A 259 1.33 22.43 -0.05
CA VAL A 259 2.49 23.29 -0.27
C VAL A 259 2.60 23.73 -1.73
N HIS A 260 2.36 22.83 -2.69
CA HIS A 260 2.37 23.18 -4.10
C HIS A 260 1.26 24.20 -4.44
N LYS A 261 0.09 24.07 -3.83
CA LYS A 261 -1.07 24.93 -4.10
C LYS A 261 -1.01 26.29 -3.41
N TYR A 262 -0.65 26.32 -2.14
CA TYR A 262 -0.71 27.53 -1.30
C TYR A 262 0.66 28.16 -1.03
N GLY A 263 1.74 27.46 -1.36
CA GLY A 263 3.11 27.88 -1.13
C GLY A 263 3.73 27.29 0.15
N PRO A 264 5.07 27.23 0.23
CA PRO A 264 5.80 26.57 1.31
C PRO A 264 5.76 27.31 2.66
N SER A 265 5.37 28.59 2.67
CA SER A 265 5.31 29.42 3.88
C SER A 265 3.97 29.33 4.62
N VAL A 266 3.01 28.54 4.13
CA VAL A 266 1.68 28.40 4.73
C VAL A 266 1.68 27.26 5.76
N ASP A 267 1.05 27.49 6.91
CA ASP A 267 0.97 26.52 8.00
C ASP A 267 0.02 25.35 7.67
N PHE A 268 0.58 24.25 7.19
CA PHE A 268 -0.15 23.01 6.94
C PHE A 268 -0.72 22.41 8.22
N GLN A 269 0.01 22.45 9.33
CA GLN A 269 -0.42 21.82 10.57
C GLN A 269 -1.66 22.53 11.13
N GLY A 270 -1.63 23.86 11.19
CA GLY A 270 -2.77 24.67 11.60
C GLY A 270 -3.99 24.51 10.68
N TYR A 271 -3.78 24.25 9.39
CA TYR A 271 -4.86 23.93 8.45
C TYR A 271 -5.45 22.53 8.71
N ILE A 272 -4.62 21.49 8.72
CA ILE A 272 -5.08 20.10 8.76
C ILE A 272 -5.73 19.72 10.10
N ASN A 273 -5.29 20.33 11.21
CA ASN A 273 -5.83 20.11 12.56
C ASN A 273 -7.34 20.36 12.67
N LYS A 274 -7.94 21.07 11.70
CA LYS A 274 -9.38 21.38 11.67
C LYS A 274 -10.25 20.22 11.16
N PHE A 275 -9.65 19.22 10.52
CA PHE A 275 -10.38 18.19 9.77
C PHE A 275 -10.38 16.81 10.41
N TYR A 276 -9.79 16.66 11.60
CA TYR A 276 -9.89 15.46 12.43
C TYR A 276 -10.28 15.82 13.87
N SER A 277 -10.77 14.86 14.64
CA SER A 277 -11.31 15.09 16.00
C SER A 277 -10.31 14.86 17.12
N SER A 278 -9.38 13.91 16.96
CA SER A 278 -8.41 13.54 18.00
C SER A 278 -6.98 13.67 17.47
N GLU A 279 -6.55 12.71 16.66
CA GLU A 279 -5.26 12.70 16.00
C GLU A 279 -5.34 11.98 14.65
N ILE A 280 -4.29 12.11 13.85
CA ILE A 280 -4.15 11.37 12.59
C ILE A 280 -3.78 9.93 12.92
N TYR A 281 -4.61 8.98 12.50
CA TYR A 281 -4.29 7.56 12.62
C TYR A 281 -3.25 7.17 11.58
N LYS A 282 -2.02 6.85 12.02
CA LYS A 282 -0.93 6.44 11.12
C LYS A 282 -0.93 4.92 10.99
N PHE A 283 -1.48 4.43 9.89
CA PHE A 283 -1.49 3.00 9.60
C PHE A 283 -0.12 2.53 9.13
N ASP A 284 0.49 1.64 9.90
CA ASP A 284 1.78 1.03 9.58
C ASP A 284 1.72 -0.50 9.67
N PHE A 285 1.65 -1.13 8.50
CA PHE A 285 1.62 -2.58 8.39
C PHE A 285 3.03 -3.22 8.30
N ARG A 286 4.09 -2.40 8.32
CA ARG A 286 5.48 -2.88 8.08
C ARG A 286 5.89 -3.93 9.09
N PHE A 287 5.61 -3.73 10.38
CA PHE A 287 5.95 -4.69 11.43
C PHE A 287 5.32 -6.07 11.15
N TYR A 288 4.00 -6.11 10.96
CA TYR A 288 3.26 -7.35 10.67
C TYR A 288 3.69 -8.01 9.36
N LEU A 289 3.94 -7.23 8.32
CA LEU A 289 4.48 -7.71 7.05
C LEU A 289 5.86 -8.35 7.24
N SER A 290 6.72 -7.70 8.02
CA SER A 290 8.10 -8.11 8.26
C SER A 290 8.20 -9.40 9.09
N GLU A 291 7.27 -9.61 10.04
CA GLU A 291 7.25 -10.83 10.87
C GLU A 291 6.58 -12.01 10.16
N ASN A 292 5.47 -11.77 9.45
CA ASN A 292 4.67 -12.85 8.88
C ASN A 292 5.01 -13.14 7.41
N ALA A 293 4.99 -12.13 6.54
CA ALA A 293 5.08 -12.35 5.08
C ALA A 293 6.48 -12.76 4.65
N ALA A 294 7.51 -12.19 5.28
CA ALA A 294 8.88 -12.62 5.07
C ALA A 294 9.02 -14.11 5.41
N SER A 295 8.52 -14.53 6.57
CA SER A 295 8.59 -15.92 7.04
C SER A 295 7.86 -16.90 6.11
N PHE A 296 6.67 -16.53 5.64
CA PHE A 296 5.92 -17.34 4.68
C PHE A 296 6.61 -17.43 3.31
N PHE A 297 7.08 -16.31 2.78
CA PHE A 297 7.83 -16.28 1.52
C PHE A 297 9.08 -17.14 1.60
N ILE A 298 9.82 -17.04 2.71
CA ILE A 298 11.01 -17.84 2.99
C ILE A 298 10.67 -19.33 3.00
N LYS A 299 9.60 -19.75 3.70
CA LYS A 299 9.16 -21.15 3.72
C LYS A 299 8.89 -21.69 2.31
N ASN A 300 8.27 -20.89 1.46
CA ASN A 300 7.97 -21.28 0.07
C ASN A 300 9.21 -21.33 -0.82
N ILE A 301 10.22 -20.50 -0.56
CA ILE A 301 11.51 -20.55 -1.27
C ILE A 301 12.32 -21.76 -0.81
N ILE A 302 12.53 -21.88 0.50
CA ILE A 302 13.32 -22.95 1.15
C ILE A 302 12.83 -24.32 0.74
N HIS A 303 11.52 -24.57 0.84
CA HIS A 303 10.94 -25.86 0.45
C HIS A 303 11.28 -26.26 -1.00
N ARG A 304 11.51 -25.30 -1.89
CA ARG A 304 11.90 -25.53 -3.29
C ARG A 304 13.42 -25.54 -3.51
N MET A 305 14.20 -25.08 -2.55
CA MET A 305 15.67 -25.18 -2.56
C MET A 305 16.16 -26.60 -2.20
N GLY A 306 15.41 -27.31 -1.35
CA GLY A 306 15.77 -28.63 -0.81
C GLY A 306 15.63 -29.85 -1.74
N GLY A 307 15.69 -29.67 -3.06
CA GLY A 307 15.82 -30.81 -3.98
C GLY A 307 17.23 -31.40 -3.96
N ASP A 308 17.41 -32.68 -4.33
CA ASP A 308 18.69 -33.38 -4.47
C ASP A 308 19.59 -32.73 -5.55
N ILE A 309 20.09 -31.53 -5.29
CA ILE A 309 21.04 -30.84 -6.14
C ILE A 309 22.42 -31.18 -5.59
N GLU A 310 23.10 -32.13 -6.23
CA GLU A 310 24.53 -32.36 -5.98
C GLU A 310 25.28 -31.04 -6.20
N GLY A 311 25.98 -30.58 -5.15
CA GLY A 311 26.80 -29.39 -5.22
C GLY A 311 27.88 -29.52 -6.30
N SER A 312 28.16 -28.43 -7.02
CA SER A 312 29.30 -28.38 -7.92
C SER A 312 30.60 -28.65 -7.13
N PRO A 313 31.58 -29.39 -7.68
CA PRO A 313 32.91 -29.54 -7.06
C PRO A 313 33.59 -28.18 -6.78
N ASN A 314 33.18 -27.13 -7.49
CA ASN A 314 33.70 -25.77 -7.37
C ASN A 314 32.86 -24.88 -6.44
N SER A 315 31.88 -25.45 -5.74
CA SER A 315 30.99 -24.69 -4.87
C SER A 315 31.71 -24.20 -3.61
N ILE A 316 31.69 -22.89 -3.40
CA ILE A 316 32.23 -22.24 -2.19
C ILE A 316 31.30 -22.45 -0.99
N TYR A 317 30.04 -22.82 -1.23
CA TYR A 317 29.00 -22.85 -0.22
C TYR A 317 28.05 -24.00 -0.48
N ASN A 318 28.03 -24.99 0.42
CA ASN A 318 27.07 -26.07 0.31
C ASN A 318 25.66 -25.56 0.67
N ILE A 319 24.84 -25.30 -0.35
CA ILE A 319 23.51 -24.68 -0.21
C ILE A 319 22.61 -25.47 0.76
N SER A 320 22.62 -26.80 0.69
CA SER A 320 21.78 -27.64 1.56
C SER A 320 22.21 -27.57 3.03
N ARG A 321 23.43 -27.13 3.33
CA ARG A 321 23.93 -26.89 4.69
C ARG A 321 23.68 -25.48 5.19
N ILE A 322 23.55 -24.50 4.28
CA ILE A 322 23.42 -23.07 4.60
C ILE A 322 21.95 -22.63 4.61
N GLU A 323 21.02 -23.51 4.22
CA GLU A 323 19.59 -23.22 4.12
C GLU A 323 19.01 -22.55 5.39
N PRO A 324 19.30 -22.98 6.64
CA PRO A 324 18.81 -22.31 7.84
C PRO A 324 19.40 -20.92 8.06
N GLU A 325 20.69 -20.70 7.76
CA GLU A 325 21.29 -19.36 7.85
C GLU A 325 20.83 -18.44 6.72
N PHE A 326 20.71 -18.97 5.49
CA PHE A 326 20.18 -18.26 4.34
C PHE A 326 18.77 -17.76 4.60
N ALA A 327 17.90 -18.60 5.17
CA ALA A 327 16.57 -18.21 5.62
C ALA A 327 16.60 -16.93 6.46
N LYS A 328 17.45 -16.91 7.48
CA LYS A 328 17.52 -15.82 8.45
C LYS A 328 18.13 -14.56 7.85
N VAL A 329 19.15 -14.69 7.00
CA VAL A 329 19.75 -13.54 6.29
C VAL A 329 18.78 -12.98 5.24
N LEU A 330 18.03 -13.83 4.54
CA LEU A 330 16.97 -13.39 3.62
C LEU A 330 15.86 -12.67 4.37
N GLN A 331 15.47 -13.18 5.55
CA GLN A 331 14.52 -12.49 6.42
C GLN A 331 15.05 -11.12 6.83
N TYR A 332 16.30 -11.06 7.29
CA TYR A 332 16.97 -9.82 7.65
C TYR A 332 16.96 -8.80 6.49
N MET A 333 17.28 -9.24 5.27
CA MET A 333 17.24 -8.41 4.07
C MET A 333 15.83 -7.90 3.75
N ILE A 334 14.83 -8.77 3.77
CA ILE A 334 13.44 -8.39 3.50
C ILE A 334 12.93 -7.42 4.57
N LYS A 335 13.24 -7.64 5.85
CA LYS A 335 12.90 -6.72 6.96
C LYS A 335 13.52 -5.33 6.74
N GLY A 336 14.79 -5.26 6.31
CA GLY A 336 15.43 -4.00 5.94
C GLY A 336 14.69 -3.30 4.81
N LEU A 337 14.41 -4.01 3.71
CA LEU A 337 13.72 -3.47 2.53
C LEU A 337 12.27 -3.02 2.82
N ILE A 338 11.57 -3.69 3.74
CA ILE A 338 10.25 -3.27 4.23
C ILE A 338 10.37 -1.99 5.06
N THR A 339 11.37 -1.90 5.94
CA THR A 339 11.59 -0.73 6.82
C THR A 339 11.72 0.55 6.02
N ILE A 340 12.49 0.52 4.92
CA ILE A 340 12.66 1.66 4.01
C ILE A 340 11.52 1.81 3.00
N GLU A 341 10.46 1.02 3.10
CA GLU A 341 9.32 1.00 2.16
C GLU A 341 9.67 0.65 0.69
N SER A 342 10.81 -0.01 0.46
CA SER A 342 11.18 -0.52 -0.85
C SER A 342 10.30 -1.71 -1.27
N ILE A 343 9.99 -2.59 -0.30
CA ILE A 343 9.05 -3.70 -0.47
C ILE A 343 7.79 -3.41 0.36
N LYS A 344 6.63 -3.50 -0.29
CA LYS A 344 5.30 -3.34 0.31
C LYS A 344 4.47 -4.61 0.13
N VAL A 345 3.30 -4.66 0.80
CA VAL A 345 2.36 -5.79 0.71
C VAL A 345 2.09 -6.19 -0.75
N ARG A 346 1.92 -5.20 -1.64
CA ARG A 346 1.65 -5.41 -3.06
C ARG A 346 2.79 -6.13 -3.80
N ASN A 347 4.04 -5.99 -3.38
CA ASN A 347 5.15 -6.67 -4.05
C ASN A 347 5.05 -8.20 -3.82
N PHE A 348 4.60 -8.62 -2.64
CA PHE A 348 4.43 -10.04 -2.31
C PHE A 348 3.34 -10.73 -3.15
N THR A 349 2.32 -10.00 -3.60
CA THR A 349 1.25 -10.59 -4.44
C THR A 349 1.68 -10.87 -5.87
N LYS A 350 2.84 -10.34 -6.29
CA LYS A 350 3.40 -10.51 -7.64
C LYS A 350 4.47 -11.62 -7.71
N LEU A 351 4.80 -12.22 -6.58
CA LEU A 351 5.84 -13.23 -6.50
C LEU A 351 5.47 -14.46 -7.31
N ARG A 352 6.46 -15.03 -7.97
CA ARG A 352 6.32 -16.27 -8.73
C ARG A 352 6.89 -17.42 -7.92
N THR A 353 6.63 -18.64 -8.40
CA THR A 353 7.41 -19.80 -7.98
C THR A 353 8.89 -19.49 -8.19
N TYR A 354 9.70 -19.63 -7.12
CA TYR A 354 11.14 -19.51 -7.21
C TYR A 354 11.76 -20.83 -7.70
N GLU A 355 12.66 -20.72 -8.66
CA GLU A 355 13.51 -21.79 -9.16
C GLU A 355 14.98 -21.42 -8.91
N MET A 356 15.81 -22.41 -8.60
CA MET A 356 17.23 -22.17 -8.39
C MET A 356 17.89 -21.60 -9.65
N PRO A 357 18.76 -20.59 -9.52
CA PRO A 357 19.42 -20.00 -10.67
C PRO A 357 20.38 -21.00 -11.31
N THR A 358 20.27 -21.12 -12.63
CA THR A 358 21.10 -21.99 -13.47
C THR A 358 22.16 -21.23 -14.25
N GLY A 359 22.27 -19.91 -14.03
CA GLY A 359 23.26 -19.05 -14.65
C GLY A 359 24.67 -19.56 -14.43
N VAL A 360 25.51 -19.40 -15.46
CA VAL A 360 26.93 -19.75 -15.43
C VAL A 360 27.70 -18.52 -15.83
N PHE A 361 28.74 -18.20 -15.06
CA PHE A 361 29.67 -17.13 -15.39
C PHE A 361 31.11 -17.63 -15.39
N GLU A 362 31.96 -16.94 -16.13
CA GLU A 362 33.37 -17.25 -16.29
C GLU A 362 34.20 -16.09 -15.73
N ILE A 363 35.20 -16.41 -14.92
CA ILE A 363 36.16 -15.41 -14.44
C ILE A 363 37.44 -15.42 -15.29
N LEU A 364 38.23 -14.34 -15.21
CA LEU A 364 39.58 -14.26 -15.75
C LEU A 364 40.38 -15.53 -15.35
N ASN A 365 40.71 -16.37 -16.34
CA ASN A 365 41.37 -17.70 -16.30
C ASN A 365 40.52 -18.88 -16.84
N GLY A 366 39.32 -18.64 -17.37
CA GLY A 366 38.53 -19.70 -18.01
C GLY A 366 37.73 -20.59 -17.07
N ARG A 367 37.76 -20.29 -15.76
CA ARG A 367 37.01 -21.05 -14.75
C ARG A 367 35.55 -20.65 -14.76
N ARG A 368 34.69 -21.67 -14.85
CA ARG A 368 33.24 -21.53 -14.85
C ARG A 368 32.67 -21.83 -13.47
N PHE A 369 31.73 -20.98 -13.05
CA PHE A 369 31.00 -21.13 -11.80
C PHE A 369 29.50 -21.02 -12.07
N TYR A 370 28.70 -21.69 -11.23
CA TYR A 370 27.24 -21.56 -11.27
C TYR A 370 26.78 -20.51 -10.27
N ASP A 371 25.71 -19.78 -10.60
CA ASP A 371 25.11 -18.80 -9.68
C ASP A 371 24.72 -19.42 -8.35
N ARG A 372 24.17 -20.64 -8.39
CA ARG A 372 23.77 -21.41 -7.20
C ARG A 372 24.94 -21.70 -6.25
N ASP A 373 26.18 -21.64 -6.71
CA ASP A 373 27.35 -21.88 -5.84
C ASP A 373 27.59 -20.73 -4.84
N PHE A 374 26.85 -19.61 -4.97
CA PHE A 374 27.03 -18.41 -4.17
C PHE A 374 25.71 -17.94 -3.52
N PRO A 375 25.61 -17.94 -2.18
CA PRO A 375 24.46 -17.42 -1.45
C PRO A 375 24.14 -15.96 -1.80
N PHE A 376 25.15 -15.14 -2.11
CA PHE A 376 24.93 -13.78 -2.59
C PHE A 376 24.15 -13.75 -3.91
N LEU A 377 24.52 -14.55 -4.90
CA LEU A 377 23.81 -14.58 -6.19
C LEU A 377 22.40 -15.15 -6.03
N ILE A 378 22.22 -16.19 -5.21
CA ILE A 378 20.89 -16.70 -4.84
C ILE A 378 20.05 -15.58 -4.19
N MET A 379 20.63 -14.81 -3.26
CA MET A 379 19.96 -13.67 -2.63
C MET A 379 19.51 -12.64 -3.66
N ILE A 380 20.36 -12.27 -4.62
CA ILE A 380 19.99 -11.35 -5.71
C ILE A 380 18.86 -11.92 -6.58
N HIS A 381 18.93 -13.21 -6.94
CA HIS A 381 17.89 -13.90 -7.71
C HIS A 381 16.55 -14.00 -6.98
N VAL A 382 16.56 -14.10 -5.65
CA VAL A 382 15.35 -14.03 -4.83
C VAL A 382 14.83 -12.60 -4.79
N LEU A 383 15.69 -11.62 -4.46
CA LEU A 383 15.27 -10.24 -4.26
C LEU A 383 14.80 -9.56 -5.55
N ARG A 384 15.33 -9.93 -6.72
CA ARG A 384 14.86 -9.38 -8.00
C ARG A 384 13.38 -9.62 -8.26
N GLN A 385 12.75 -10.63 -7.65
CA GLN A 385 11.31 -10.86 -7.79
C GLN A 385 10.44 -9.69 -7.29
N PHE A 386 10.99 -8.83 -6.43
CA PHE A 386 10.29 -7.65 -5.93
C PHE A 386 10.40 -6.43 -6.85
N TYR A 387 11.26 -6.48 -7.87
CA TYR A 387 11.61 -5.35 -8.73
C TYR A 387 11.39 -5.69 -10.22
N PRO A 388 11.07 -4.70 -11.07
CA PRO A 388 10.95 -4.92 -12.50
C PRO A 388 12.27 -5.36 -13.16
N ARG A 389 13.37 -4.75 -12.74
CA ARG A 389 14.74 -5.04 -13.22
C ARG A 389 15.69 -5.20 -12.04
N VAL A 390 16.77 -5.93 -12.24
CA VAL A 390 17.78 -6.10 -11.18
C VAL A 390 18.51 -4.78 -10.86
N GLU A 391 18.64 -3.88 -11.82
CA GLU A 391 19.25 -2.57 -11.62
C GLU A 391 18.43 -1.70 -10.66
N ASP A 392 17.11 -1.91 -10.58
CA ASP A 392 16.22 -1.19 -9.68
C ASP A 392 16.46 -1.57 -8.20
N LEU A 393 17.10 -2.71 -7.91
CA LEU A 393 17.54 -3.09 -6.56
C LEU A 393 18.75 -2.28 -6.08
N THR A 394 19.60 -1.81 -7.01
CA THR A 394 20.83 -1.08 -6.69
C THR A 394 20.59 0.20 -5.87
N PRO A 395 19.74 1.15 -6.31
CA PRO A 395 19.47 2.37 -5.53
C PRO A 395 18.84 2.06 -4.17
N GLU A 396 18.09 0.96 -4.03
CA GLU A 396 17.46 0.54 -2.78
C GLU A 396 18.46 -0.02 -1.78
N LEU A 397 19.43 -0.82 -2.24
CA LEU A 397 20.55 -1.26 -1.39
C LEU A 397 21.43 -0.07 -0.96
N LEU A 398 21.63 0.92 -1.83
CA LEU A 398 22.32 2.15 -1.47
C LEU A 398 21.56 2.93 -0.39
N ARG A 399 20.23 2.97 -0.48
CA ARG A 399 19.38 3.61 0.53
C ARG A 399 19.48 2.88 1.88
N LEU A 400 19.38 1.55 1.90
CA LEU A 400 19.63 0.75 3.11
C LEU A 400 21.01 1.02 3.71
N SER A 401 22.04 1.09 2.86
CA SER A 401 23.40 1.37 3.30
C SER A 401 23.52 2.74 3.97
N LYS A 402 22.86 3.78 3.43
CA LYS A 402 22.88 5.13 4.00
C LYS A 402 22.13 5.24 5.32
N GLU A 403 21.06 4.48 5.50
CA GLU A 403 20.27 4.46 6.74
C GLU A 403 20.90 3.58 7.83
N PHE A 404 21.84 2.70 7.47
CA PHE A 404 22.53 1.85 8.42
C PHE A 404 23.56 2.63 9.24
N ASN A 405 23.42 2.58 10.56
CA ASN A 405 24.34 3.21 11.48
C ASN A 405 25.61 2.36 11.65
N SER A 406 26.59 2.50 10.77
CA SER A 406 27.86 1.76 10.86
C SER A 406 28.73 2.22 12.05
N ASP A 407 29.42 1.30 12.71
CA ASP A 407 30.44 1.62 13.74
C ASP A 407 31.75 0.90 13.40
N TYR A 408 32.78 1.67 13.02
CA TYR A 408 34.10 1.17 12.65
C TYR A 408 35.17 1.39 13.73
N GLU A 409 34.77 1.70 14.96
CA GLU A 409 35.69 1.72 16.08
C GLU A 409 36.21 0.32 16.40
N GLN A 410 37.44 0.28 16.92
CA GLN A 410 38.12 -0.94 17.35
C GLN A 410 37.59 -1.42 18.70
N SER A 411 37.36 -2.74 18.84
CA SER A 411 36.95 -3.37 20.10
C SER A 411 37.70 -4.68 20.33
N GLU A 412 38.01 -4.98 21.60
CA GLU A 412 38.65 -6.24 22.02
C GLU A 412 37.66 -7.42 22.09
N ALA A 413 36.36 -7.17 22.10
CA ALA A 413 35.33 -8.20 22.06
C ALA A 413 34.86 -8.45 20.62
N ASP A 414 34.54 -9.71 20.30
CA ASP A 414 33.82 -10.01 19.05
C ASP A 414 32.50 -9.24 19.08
N SER A 415 32.45 -8.16 18.32
CA SER A 415 31.46 -7.08 18.47
C SER A 415 30.47 -7.06 17.32
N TYR A 416 30.53 -8.07 16.43
CA TYR A 416 29.44 -8.36 15.49
C TYR A 416 28.18 -8.72 16.30
N ASN A 417 27.45 -7.69 16.70
CA ASN A 417 26.22 -7.81 17.48
C ASN A 417 25.08 -8.49 16.69
N ASP A 418 25.28 -8.73 15.39
CA ASP A 418 24.31 -9.39 14.50
C ASP A 418 25.01 -10.43 13.58
N PRO A 419 24.79 -11.74 13.81
CA PRO A 419 25.29 -12.81 12.95
C PRO A 419 24.85 -12.70 11.49
N HIS A 420 23.68 -12.12 11.22
CA HIS A 420 23.15 -11.97 9.85
C HIS A 420 23.96 -10.97 9.03
N SER A 421 24.30 -9.83 9.63
CA SER A 421 25.21 -8.85 9.04
C SER A 421 26.56 -9.46 8.65
N LYS A 422 27.16 -10.29 9.53
CA LYS A 422 28.45 -10.95 9.25
C LYS A 422 28.37 -11.89 8.05
N LEU A 423 27.31 -12.70 7.97
CA LEU A 423 27.09 -13.62 6.86
C LEU A 423 26.84 -12.87 5.54
N LEU A 424 26.07 -11.78 5.56
CA LEU A 424 25.82 -10.99 4.35
C LEU A 424 27.12 -10.39 3.79
N ILE A 425 27.99 -9.88 4.67
CA ILE A 425 29.32 -9.39 4.28
C ILE A 425 30.15 -10.53 3.71
N GLN A 426 30.22 -11.67 4.41
CA GLN A 426 30.96 -12.86 3.95
C GLN A 426 30.54 -13.29 2.55
N TRP A 427 29.24 -13.32 2.25
CA TRP A 427 28.74 -13.70 0.93
C TRP A 427 29.01 -12.66 -0.15
N SER A 428 29.14 -11.39 0.23
CA SER A 428 29.38 -10.28 -0.70
C SER A 428 30.85 -10.13 -1.09
N VAL A 429 31.78 -10.41 -0.16
CA VAL A 429 33.24 -10.23 -0.34
C VAL A 429 33.80 -10.84 -1.64
N PRO A 430 33.44 -12.07 -2.07
CA PRO A 430 33.97 -12.66 -3.30
C PRO A 430 33.73 -11.83 -4.57
N PHE A 431 32.75 -10.93 -4.55
CA PHE A 431 32.37 -10.08 -5.68
C PHE A 431 32.83 -8.61 -5.54
N ILE A 432 33.51 -8.26 -4.45
CA ILE A 432 34.00 -6.89 -4.19
C ILE A 432 35.50 -6.79 -4.45
N VAL A 433 36.25 -7.77 -3.95
CA VAL A 433 37.72 -7.76 -3.99
C VAL A 433 38.19 -7.77 -5.44
N GLY A 434 39.11 -6.84 -5.77
CA GLY A 434 39.56 -6.60 -7.14
C GLY A 434 39.91 -7.87 -7.90
N ASP A 435 39.61 -7.88 -9.19
CA ASP A 435 39.95 -8.95 -10.13
C ASP A 435 39.34 -10.34 -9.82
N TYR A 436 38.33 -10.40 -8.93
CA TYR A 436 37.81 -11.67 -8.39
C TYR A 436 38.93 -12.54 -7.83
N VAL A 437 39.95 -11.94 -7.22
CA VAL A 437 41.13 -12.63 -6.65
C VAL A 437 40.70 -13.73 -5.68
N VAL A 438 39.61 -13.51 -4.93
CA VAL A 438 39.01 -14.53 -4.08
C VAL A 438 38.59 -15.76 -4.88
N LEU A 439 37.88 -15.57 -6.00
CA LEU A 439 37.43 -16.66 -6.88
C LEU A 439 38.58 -17.32 -7.64
N LYS A 440 39.64 -16.57 -7.95
CA LYS A 440 40.86 -17.09 -8.61
C LYS A 440 41.65 -18.04 -7.70
N ASN A 441 41.62 -17.84 -6.39
CA ASN A 441 42.50 -18.55 -5.43
C ASN A 441 41.84 -19.73 -4.68
N LEU A 442 40.65 -20.18 -5.09
CA LEU A 442 39.85 -21.18 -4.36
C LEU A 442 40.46 -22.59 -4.21
N GLU A 443 41.44 -22.97 -5.03
CA GLU A 443 42.03 -24.33 -4.98
C GLU A 443 43.12 -24.52 -3.92
N ASN A 444 43.67 -23.45 -3.35
CA ASN A 444 44.94 -23.55 -2.61
C ASN A 444 44.82 -23.97 -1.14
N SER A 445 43.63 -24.32 -0.61
CA SER A 445 43.40 -24.63 0.82
C SER A 445 43.97 -23.58 1.80
N ASN A 446 44.26 -22.39 1.30
CA ASN A 446 44.95 -21.33 2.02
C ASN A 446 43.96 -20.23 2.39
N ASN A 447 44.22 -19.58 3.51
CA ASN A 447 43.49 -18.39 3.92
C ASN A 447 43.61 -17.32 2.84
N ILE A 448 42.49 -16.86 2.31
CA ILE A 448 42.44 -15.82 1.28
C ILE A 448 42.32 -14.48 2.00
N HIS A 449 43.42 -13.77 2.15
CA HIS A 449 43.43 -12.41 2.69
C HIS A 449 42.90 -11.40 1.67
N PHE A 450 42.14 -10.42 2.14
CA PHE A 450 41.60 -9.35 1.31
C PHE A 450 41.65 -8.00 2.01
N GLU A 451 41.64 -6.95 1.19
CA GLU A 451 41.57 -5.55 1.61
C GLU A 451 40.42 -4.85 0.84
N ILE A 452 39.55 -4.15 1.56
CA ILE A 452 38.38 -3.45 1.01
C ILE A 452 38.25 -2.10 1.73
N SER A 453 38.03 -1.02 0.97
CA SER A 453 37.73 0.30 1.54
C SER A 453 36.23 0.43 1.79
N ASN A 454 35.79 0.80 2.99
CA ASN A 454 34.37 0.93 3.35
C ASN A 454 33.72 2.24 2.83
N GLU A 455 32.47 2.52 3.22
CA GLU A 455 31.72 3.72 2.83
C GLU A 455 32.34 5.05 3.31
N HIS A 456 33.24 4.99 4.31
CA HIS A 456 33.96 6.15 4.86
C HIS A 456 35.42 6.20 4.38
N ASN A 457 35.75 5.46 3.31
CA ASN A 457 37.11 5.30 2.78
C ASN A 457 38.13 4.72 3.80
N THR A 458 37.66 4.02 4.82
CA THR A 458 38.53 3.31 5.77
C THR A 458 38.89 1.95 5.21
N ILE A 459 40.18 1.65 5.17
CA ILE A 459 40.70 0.38 4.72
C ILE A 459 40.42 -0.70 5.78
N LEU A 460 39.71 -1.75 5.36
CA LEU A 460 39.39 -2.92 6.15
C LEU A 460 40.12 -4.14 5.59
N ARG A 461 40.66 -4.96 6.49
CA ARG A 461 41.34 -6.21 6.17
C ARG A 461 40.61 -7.39 6.78
N GLY A 462 40.62 -8.52 6.10
CA GLY A 462 40.05 -9.77 6.58
C GLY A 462 40.59 -10.97 5.81
N ALA A 463 40.13 -12.16 6.17
CA ALA A 463 40.45 -13.38 5.45
C ALA A 463 39.22 -14.27 5.29
N LEU A 464 39.16 -15.02 4.18
CA LEU A 464 38.27 -16.15 4.00
C LEU A 464 39.07 -17.42 4.26
N ILE A 465 38.67 -18.19 5.28
CA ILE A 465 39.33 -19.40 5.75
C ILE A 465 38.50 -20.61 5.29
N SER A 466 39.15 -21.62 4.72
CA SER A 466 38.50 -22.87 4.33
C SER A 466 37.96 -23.59 5.57
N SER A 467 36.69 -23.99 5.53
CA SER A 467 36.04 -24.76 6.58
C SER A 467 36.27 -26.26 6.38
N VAL A 468 36.46 -27.00 7.49
CA VAL A 468 36.53 -28.47 7.49
C VAL A 468 35.23 -29.10 6.95
N GLU A 469 34.12 -28.38 7.04
CA GLU A 469 32.79 -28.79 6.56
C GLU A 469 32.56 -28.47 5.08
N GLY A 470 33.57 -27.97 4.36
CA GLY A 470 33.45 -27.44 3.00
C GLY A 470 33.07 -25.96 2.99
N GLY A 471 33.61 -25.24 2.01
CA GLY A 471 33.38 -23.81 1.81
C GLY A 471 34.27 -22.87 2.62
N TYR A 472 33.90 -21.58 2.69
CA TYR A 472 34.71 -20.53 3.33
C TYR A 472 33.96 -19.77 4.41
N ARG A 473 34.65 -19.52 5.54
CA ARG A 473 34.19 -18.63 6.62
C ARG A 473 35.05 -17.38 6.68
N MET A 474 34.42 -16.22 6.83
CA MET A 474 35.11 -14.94 6.97
C MET A 474 35.60 -14.76 8.40
N THR A 475 36.85 -14.33 8.55
CA THR A 475 37.34 -13.77 9.82
C THR A 475 36.61 -12.48 10.14
N ASN A 476 36.83 -11.95 11.35
CA ASN A 476 36.43 -10.58 11.61
C ASN A 476 37.20 -9.59 10.73
N LEU A 477 36.63 -8.39 10.54
CA LEU A 477 37.27 -7.29 9.82
C LEU A 477 38.10 -6.42 10.78
N PHE A 478 39.24 -5.95 10.30
CA PHE A 478 40.22 -5.16 11.05
C PHE A 478 40.55 -3.84 10.35
N LYS A 479 40.85 -2.80 11.14
CA LYS A 479 41.34 -1.50 10.65
C LYS A 479 42.89 -1.49 10.71
N ASN A 480 43.54 -1.22 9.57
CA ASN A 480 44.99 -0.98 9.42
C ASN A 480 45.99 -2.13 9.70
N SER A 481 45.78 -3.05 10.65
CA SER A 481 46.66 -4.23 10.83
C SER A 481 45.86 -5.52 11.11
N LEU A 482 46.45 -6.68 10.84
CA LEU A 482 45.92 -8.00 11.18
C LEU A 482 46.22 -8.39 12.64
N ASP A 483 46.57 -7.43 13.52
CA ASP A 483 46.74 -7.76 14.94
C ASP A 483 45.40 -8.23 15.50
N ASP A 484 45.33 -9.52 15.85
CA ASP A 484 44.18 -10.31 16.30
C ASP A 484 43.44 -9.79 17.56
N LYS A 485 43.74 -8.57 18.00
CA LYS A 485 43.21 -8.00 19.25
C LYS A 485 42.07 -6.99 19.06
N PHE A 486 41.88 -6.41 17.87
CA PHE A 486 40.94 -5.30 17.69
C PHE A 486 40.06 -5.43 16.46
N TYR A 487 38.78 -5.76 16.67
CA TYR A 487 37.78 -5.97 15.63
C TYR A 487 36.96 -4.71 15.36
N VAL A 488 36.42 -4.60 14.15
CA VAL A 488 35.37 -3.63 13.81
C VAL A 488 34.05 -4.04 14.47
N LYS A 489 33.39 -3.09 15.15
CA LYS A 489 32.14 -3.33 15.89
C LYS A 489 30.95 -3.67 14.99
N ARG A 490 30.57 -2.74 14.10
CA ARG A 490 29.33 -2.85 13.34
C ARG A 490 29.54 -2.39 11.90
N PRO A 491 30.20 -3.22 11.06
CA PRO A 491 30.40 -2.90 9.65
C PRO A 491 29.06 -2.88 8.91
N ASN A 492 28.96 -2.10 7.83
CA ASN A 492 27.72 -1.87 7.09
C ASN A 492 27.43 -2.97 6.06
N PRO A 493 26.58 -3.96 6.36
CA PRO A 493 26.44 -5.14 5.51
C PRO A 493 25.78 -4.80 4.15
N TYR A 494 24.90 -3.80 4.14
CA TYR A 494 24.23 -3.33 2.91
C TYR A 494 25.18 -2.61 1.97
N TRP A 495 26.19 -1.90 2.50
CA TRP A 495 27.22 -1.30 1.67
C TRP A 495 28.02 -2.36 0.91
N PHE A 496 28.46 -3.42 1.59
CA PHE A 496 29.18 -4.53 0.95
C PHE A 496 28.31 -5.19 -0.12
N MET A 497 27.04 -5.47 0.20
CA MET A 497 26.10 -6.06 -0.76
C MET A 497 25.87 -5.17 -1.99
N HIS A 498 25.74 -3.86 -1.79
CA HIS A 498 25.61 -2.89 -2.88
C HIS A 498 26.86 -2.87 -3.79
N GLN A 499 28.08 -2.86 -3.22
CA GLN A 499 29.31 -2.91 -4.02
C GLN A 499 29.44 -4.24 -4.79
N ALA A 500 29.09 -5.35 -4.15
CA ALA A 500 29.08 -6.66 -4.78
C ALA A 500 28.13 -6.68 -5.99
N LEU A 501 26.91 -6.13 -5.85
CA LEU A 501 25.94 -6.05 -6.95
C LEU A 501 26.42 -5.16 -8.09
N LEU A 502 26.99 -3.99 -7.78
CA LEU A 502 27.56 -3.11 -8.81
C LEU A 502 28.65 -3.81 -9.61
N ASN A 503 29.53 -4.55 -8.93
CA ASN A 503 30.60 -5.28 -9.59
C ASN A 503 30.08 -6.46 -10.43
N THR A 504 29.08 -7.21 -9.95
CA THR A 504 28.50 -8.31 -10.75
C THR A 504 27.76 -7.78 -11.98
N LEU A 505 27.07 -6.64 -11.89
CA LEU A 505 26.47 -5.98 -13.04
C LEU A 505 27.52 -5.51 -14.04
N ARG A 506 28.57 -4.81 -13.59
CA ARG A 506 29.67 -4.31 -14.44
C ARG A 506 30.39 -5.41 -15.22
N ASN A 507 30.56 -6.57 -14.60
CA ASN A 507 31.24 -7.72 -15.21
C ASN A 507 30.25 -8.66 -15.93
N GLY A 508 28.96 -8.32 -15.98
CA GLY A 508 27.93 -9.12 -16.63
C GLY A 508 27.76 -10.51 -16.03
N ILE A 509 28.02 -10.68 -14.73
CA ILE A 509 27.69 -11.89 -13.96
C ILE A 509 26.19 -11.89 -13.68
N VAL A 510 25.68 -10.77 -13.17
CA VAL A 510 24.24 -10.53 -13.01
C VAL A 510 23.77 -9.75 -14.23
N ARG A 511 22.70 -10.22 -14.87
CA ARG A 511 22.04 -9.55 -15.99
C ARG A 511 20.53 -9.75 -15.86
N ASP A 512 19.76 -8.80 -16.37
CA ASP A 512 18.38 -9.08 -16.76
C ASP A 512 18.44 -10.17 -17.84
N THR A 513 18.01 -11.37 -17.46
CA THR A 513 17.78 -12.49 -18.37
C THR A 513 16.27 -12.70 -18.39
N ASP A 514 15.71 -12.71 -19.60
CA ASP A 514 14.27 -12.66 -19.92
C ASP A 514 13.37 -13.62 -19.12
#